data_AF-A0A0P9PXN0-F1
#
_entry.id   AF-A0A0P9PXN0-F1
#
_cell.length_a   1.000
_cell.length_b   1.000
_cell.length_c   1.000
_cell.angle_alpha   90.00
_cell.angle_beta   90.00
_cell.angle_gamma   90.00
#
_symmetry.space_group_name_H-M   'P 1'
#
loop_
_entity.id
_entity.type
_entity.pdbx_description
1 polymer ?
#
loop_
_entity_poly.entity_id
_entity_poly.type
_entity_poly.pdbx_seq_one_letter_code
_entity_poly.pdbx_strand_id
1 'polypeptide(L)' 'ARCAGAARIWLLPAPAGQRLDPERLGDWHVALDQLQLPHADSAPLNWLETGHD' A
#
# COMPACT_ATOMS: atom_id res chain seq x y z
N ALA A 1 8.50 -4.36 25.05
CA ALA A 1 7.95 -4.62 23.71
C ALA A 1 8.49 -3.55 22.76
N ARG A 2 9.08 -3.91 21.62
CA ARG A 2 9.49 -2.93 20.60
C ARG A 2 8.32 -2.78 19.63
N CYS A 3 7.51 -1.74 19.81
CA CYS A 3 6.47 -1.41 18.84
C CYS A 3 7.16 -0.95 17.55
N ALA A 4 6.75 -1.46 16.39
CA ALA A 4 7.16 -0.88 15.12
C ALA A 4 6.62 0.56 15.07
N GLY A 5 7.50 1.55 15.01
CA GLY A 5 7.11 2.98 15.00
C GLY A 5 6.28 3.38 13.76
N ALA A 6 6.30 2.54 12.71
CA ALA A 6 5.48 2.65 11.53
C ALA A 6 5.18 1.25 10.97
N ALA A 7 3.97 1.04 10.46
CA ALA A 7 3.56 -0.16 9.74
C ALA A 7 3.12 0.22 8.32
N ARG A 8 3.46 -0.60 7.32
CA ARG A 8 3.02 -0.43 5.94
C ARG A 8 2.35 -1.72 5.48
N ILE A 9 1.28 -1.58 4.69
CA ILE A 9 0.50 -2.69 4.13
C ILE A 9 0.64 -2.63 2.62
N TRP A 10 0.94 -3.77 2.00
CA TRP A 10 1.20 -3.87 0.57
C TRP A 10 0.10 -4.68 -0.09
N LEU A 11 -0.43 -4.18 -1.20
CA LEU A 11 -1.37 -4.93 -2.02
C LEU A 11 -0.58 -5.85 -2.95
N LEU A 12 -0.88 -7.15 -2.90
CA LEU A 12 -0.29 -8.11 -3.83
C LEU A 12 -0.82 -7.88 -5.26
N PRO A 13 0.03 -7.97 -6.29
CA PRO A 13 -0.43 -7.90 -7.66
C PRO A 13 -1.38 -9.07 -7.97
N ALA A 14 -2.24 -8.88 -8.97
CA ALA A 14 -3.08 -9.97 -9.46
C ALA A 14 -2.19 -11.11 -10.00
N PRO A 15 -2.61 -12.39 -9.83
CA PRO A 15 -1.94 -13.51 -10.48
C PRO A 15 -1.87 -13.33 -12.00
N ALA A 16 -0.92 -14.02 -12.65
CA ALA A 16 -0.74 -13.94 -14.09
C ALA A 16 -2.05 -14.24 -14.86
N GLY A 17 -2.39 -13.38 -15.82
CA GLY A 17 -3.63 -13.48 -16.60
C GLY A 17 -4.88 -12.96 -15.89
N GLN A 18 -4.77 -12.45 -14.66
CA GLN A 18 -5.86 -11.83 -13.91
C GLN A 18 -5.61 -10.33 -13.72
N ARG A 19 -6.68 -9.60 -13.39
CA ARG A 19 -6.61 -8.18 -13.05
C ARG A 19 -7.31 -7.96 -11.71
N LEU A 20 -6.77 -7.05 -10.90
CA LEU A 20 -7.47 -6.59 -9.70
C LEU A 20 -8.78 -5.92 -10.11
N ASP A 21 -9.77 -6.01 -9.22
CA ASP A 21 -11.03 -5.30 -9.39
C ASP A 21 -10.78 -3.78 -9.24
N PRO A 22 -11.03 -2.98 -10.30
CA PRO A 22 -10.71 -1.56 -10.28
C PRO A 22 -11.68 -0.74 -9.42
N GLU A 23 -12.95 -1.15 -9.32
CA GLU A 23 -13.95 -0.46 -8.50
C GLU A 23 -13.61 -0.63 -7.03
N ARG A 24 -13.34 -1.88 -6.63
CA ARG A 24 -12.92 -2.20 -5.26
C ARG A 24 -11.60 -1.51 -4.91
N LEU A 25 -10.65 -1.41 -5.83
CA LEU A 25 -9.41 -0.67 -5.57
C LEU A 25 -9.69 0.83 -5.35
N GLY A 26 -10.62 1.40 -6.12
CA GLY A 26 -11.10 2.78 -5.95
C GLY A 26 -11.72 3.03 -4.58
N ASP A 27 -12.62 2.15 -4.12
CA ASP A 27 -13.23 2.24 -2.80
C ASP A 27 -12.19 2.23 -1.67
N TRP A 28 -11.15 1.41 -1.82
CA TRP A 28 -10.05 1.35 -0.85
C TRP A 28 -9.24 2.65 -0.82
N HIS A 29 -8.93 3.23 -1.98
CA HIS A 29 -8.24 4.53 -2.02
C HIS A 29 -9.07 5.62 -1.33
N VAL A 30 -10.38 5.69 -1.59
CA VAL A 30 -11.27 6.65 -0.94
C VAL A 30 -11.29 6.45 0.58
N ALA A 31 -11.38 5.22 1.06
CA ALA A 31 -11.37 4.93 2.49
C ALA A 31 -10.04 5.31 3.16
N LEU A 32 -8.91 5.06 2.49
CA LEU A 32 -7.58 5.42 3.00
C LEU A 32 -7.39 6.95 3.05
N ASP A 33 -7.87 7.68 2.04
CA ASP A 33 -7.87 9.14 2.00
C ASP A 33 -8.69 9.74 3.16
N GLN A 34 -9.89 9.21 3.42
CA GLN A 34 -10.74 9.63 4.54
C GLN A 34 -10.07 9.42 5.91
N LEU A 35 -9.24 8.39 6.03
CA LEU A 35 -8.48 8.09 7.24
C LEU A 35 -7.14 8.85 7.29
N GLN A 36 -6.83 9.65 6.27
CA GLN A 36 -5.56 10.35 6.07
C GLN A 36 -4.36 9.39 6.13
N LEU A 37 -4.54 8.16 5.64
CA LEU A 37 -3.49 7.16 5.59
C LEU A 37 -2.76 7.26 4.25
N PRO A 38 -1.41 7.40 4.27
CA PRO A 38 -0.65 7.47 3.04
C PRO A 38 -0.73 6.15 2.27
N HIS A 39 -1.05 6.23 0.99
CA HIS A 39 -1.05 5.10 0.06
C HIS A 39 -0.35 5.49 -1.24
N ALA A 40 0.21 4.50 -1.94
CA ALA A 40 0.90 4.68 -3.21
C ALA A 40 0.54 3.52 -4.15
N ASP A 41 0.37 3.82 -5.43
CA ASP A 41 0.15 2.83 -6.50
C ASP A 41 1.42 2.03 -6.85
N SER A 42 2.58 2.52 -6.41
CA SER A 42 3.88 1.93 -6.66
C SER A 42 4.63 1.76 -5.35
N ALA A 43 5.29 0.61 -5.18
CA ALA A 43 6.20 0.42 -4.05
C ALA A 43 7.43 1.31 -4.26
N PRO A 44 7.72 2.30 -3.40
CA PRO A 44 8.97 3.02 -3.48
C PRO A 44 10.09 2.04 -3.14
N LEU A 45 10.72 1.46 -4.16
CA LEU A 45 11.82 0.49 -4.04
C LEU A 45 12.94 1.04 -3.14
N ASN A 46 13.16 2.35 -3.20
CA ASN A 46 14.10 3.08 -2.37
C ASN A 46 13.90 2.82 -0.86
N TRP A 47 12.67 2.54 -0.40
CA TRP A 47 12.42 2.30 1.02
C TRP A 47 12.87 0.91 1.51
N LEU A 48 12.88 -0.10 0.62
CA LEU A 48 13.48 -1.41 0.94
C LEU A 48 14.99 -1.30 1.12
N GLU A 49 15.62 -0.36 0.41
CA GLU A 49 17.07 -0.18 0.37
C GLU A 49 17.59 0.73 1.49
N THR A 50 16.83 1.77 1.86
CA THR A 50 17.29 2.82 2.79
C THR A 50 16.65 2.79 4.17
N GLY A 51 15.51 2.10 4.35
CA GLY A 51 14.90 1.92 5.66
C GLY A 51 14.54 3.24 6.37
N HIS A 52 13.38 3.79 6.04
CA HIS A 52 12.74 4.94 6.73
C HIS A 52 13.66 6.14 6.98
N ASP A 53 13.96 6.86 5.90
CA ASP A 53 14.23 8.31 5.95
C ASP A 53 13.02 9.04 5.34
#